data_AF-A0A2D6JID7-F1
#
_entry.id   AF-A0A2D6JID7-F1
#
_cell.length_a   1.000
_cell.length_b   1.000
_cell.length_c   1.000
_cell.angle_alpha   90.00
_cell.angle_beta   90.00
_cell.angle_gamma   90.00
#
_symmetry.space_group_name_H-M   'P 1'
#
loop_
_entity.id
_entity.type
_entity.pdbx_description
1 polymer ?
#
loop_
_entity_poly.entity_id
_entity_poly.type
_entity_poly.pdbx_seq_one_letter_code
_entity_poly.pdbx_strand_id
1 'polypeptide(L)'
;MEKIKLSPFKKLWPLFFAGLVLPMDLTKWHKTNFLFKAAPDYTSDKKSIFINSEDDLGGYFYRLDKEIPLSSDSKVKFQYQVQQFPKVSIKLPFDKKNDDYPVRLGLVIGGGEEADIPSAVKSRLGLSTKISNVLYFAPAKVSEKNIFCGDSPHNNYAIYCVLPSDLSQKEFELDVLKYLKQVKNLDYSASLLGLWIFADTDDSESKSSVKINNIEIVSAAKSSK
;
A
#
# COMPACT_ATOMS: atom_id res chain seq x y z
N MET A 1 58.80 -12.17 25.15
CA MET A 1 57.57 -12.77 24.57
C MET A 1 56.38 -11.97 25.05
N GLU A 2 55.91 -11.03 24.23
CA GLU A 2 54.73 -10.22 24.53
C GLU A 2 53.45 -11.01 24.21
N LYS A 3 52.50 -11.04 25.15
CA LYS A 3 51.19 -11.65 24.97
C LYS A 3 50.27 -10.65 24.25
N ILE A 4 49.95 -10.94 22.99
CA ILE A 4 48.94 -10.22 22.23
C ILE A 4 47.56 -10.51 22.84
N LYS A 5 46.89 -9.48 23.37
CA LYS A 5 45.48 -9.52 23.77
C LYS A 5 44.61 -9.51 22.52
N LEU A 6 43.90 -10.60 22.25
CA LEU A 6 42.83 -10.63 21.26
C LEU A 6 41.59 -9.92 21.82
N SER A 7 41.22 -8.82 21.17
CA SER A 7 39.95 -8.10 21.34
C SER A 7 38.77 -9.02 20.96
N PRO A 8 37.62 -8.95 21.66
CA PRO A 8 36.45 -9.71 21.27
C PRO A 8 35.85 -9.07 20.01
N PHE A 9 36.03 -9.73 18.87
CA PHE A 9 35.26 -9.45 17.67
C PHE A 9 33.76 -9.57 18.02
N LYS A 10 33.07 -8.43 18.09
CA LYS A 10 31.61 -8.38 17.99
C LYS A 10 31.26 -9.02 16.66
N LYS A 11 30.72 -10.25 16.71
CA LYS A 11 30.11 -10.91 15.56
C LYS A 11 28.97 -10.02 15.05
N LEU A 12 29.24 -9.20 14.04
CA LEU A 12 28.21 -8.63 13.17
C LEU A 12 27.57 -9.79 12.43
N TRP A 13 26.44 -10.29 12.95
CA TRP A 13 25.60 -11.20 12.18
C TRP A 13 25.04 -10.39 11.00
N PRO A 14 25.19 -10.87 9.75
CA PRO A 14 24.54 -10.23 8.63
C PRO A 14 23.03 -10.36 8.83
N LEU A 15 22.34 -9.22 8.91
CA LEU A 15 20.89 -9.15 8.76
C LEU A 15 20.57 -9.62 7.34
N PHE A 16 20.08 -10.85 7.21
CA PHE A 16 19.52 -11.31 5.95
C PHE A 16 18.16 -10.63 5.77
N PHE A 17 18.00 -9.87 4.70
CA PHE A 17 16.71 -9.33 4.29
C PHE A 17 16.07 -10.31 3.33
N ALA A 18 14.83 -10.72 3.60
CA ALA A 18 14.03 -11.47 2.66
C ALA A 18 13.10 -10.47 1.95
N GLY A 19 13.33 -10.25 0.65
CA GLY A 19 12.43 -9.51 -0.22
C GLY A 19 11.38 -10.45 -0.80
N LEU A 20 10.10 -10.12 -0.64
CA LEU A 20 8.98 -10.79 -1.30
C LEU A 20 8.51 -9.93 -2.47
N VAL A 21 8.74 -10.40 -3.70
CA VAL A 21 8.21 -9.77 -4.91
C VAL A 21 6.83 -10.35 -5.22
N LEU A 22 5.83 -9.48 -5.35
CA LEU A 22 4.46 -9.89 -5.64
C LEU A 22 4.26 -10.18 -7.13
N PRO A 23 3.35 -11.10 -7.50
CA PRO A 23 3.07 -11.40 -8.90
C PRO A 23 2.35 -10.22 -9.56
N MET A 24 2.85 -9.81 -10.73
CA MET A 24 2.17 -8.81 -11.59
C MET A 24 1.01 -9.40 -12.40
N ASP A 25 0.72 -10.70 -12.27
CA ASP A 25 -0.42 -11.34 -12.90
C ASP A 25 -1.65 -11.24 -11.98
N LEU A 26 -2.58 -10.34 -12.30
CA LEU A 26 -3.77 -10.09 -11.48
C LEU A 26 -4.75 -11.26 -11.42
N THR A 27 -4.61 -12.29 -12.27
CA THR A 27 -5.41 -13.52 -12.12
C THR A 27 -5.10 -14.27 -10.82
N LYS A 28 -3.94 -13.99 -10.21
CA LYS A 28 -3.54 -14.51 -8.89
C LYS A 28 -4.04 -13.66 -7.72
N TRP A 29 -4.73 -12.56 -8.02
CA TRP A 29 -5.28 -11.63 -7.04
C TRP A 29 -6.78 -11.85 -6.91
N HIS A 30 -7.33 -11.59 -5.74
CA HIS A 30 -8.76 -11.67 -5.51
C HIS A 30 -9.45 -10.40 -6.03
N LYS A 31 -10.32 -10.55 -7.03
CA LYS A 31 -11.11 -9.42 -7.56
C LYS A 31 -12.17 -8.98 -6.56
N THR A 32 -12.21 -7.69 -6.24
CA THR A 32 -13.13 -7.11 -5.26
C THR A 32 -14.01 -6.02 -5.90
N ASN A 33 -15.29 -6.31 -6.12
CA ASN A 33 -16.25 -5.31 -6.56
C ASN A 33 -16.91 -4.65 -5.35
N PHE A 34 -17.14 -3.34 -5.37
CA PHE A 34 -17.82 -2.61 -4.30
C PHE A 34 -19.18 -2.07 -4.75
N LEU A 35 -20.17 -2.20 -3.87
CA LEU A 35 -21.58 -1.90 -4.18
C LEU A 35 -22.03 -2.62 -5.46
N PHE A 36 -22.57 -1.88 -6.42
CA PHE A 36 -23.04 -2.34 -7.73
C PHE A 36 -22.06 -2.00 -8.86
N LYS A 37 -20.90 -1.42 -8.56
CA LYS A 37 -19.90 -1.01 -9.54
C LYS A 37 -18.78 -2.05 -9.67
N ALA A 38 -18.17 -2.10 -10.84
CA ALA A 38 -17.12 -3.04 -11.15
C ALA A 38 -15.77 -2.59 -10.56
N ALA A 39 -14.88 -3.56 -10.36
CA ALA A 39 -13.46 -3.27 -10.23
C ALA A 39 -12.87 -2.85 -11.59
N PRO A 40 -11.83 -1.99 -11.60
CA PRO A 40 -11.29 -1.40 -12.81
C PRO A 40 -10.74 -2.44 -13.79
N ASP A 41 -10.78 -2.08 -15.07
CA ASP A 41 -10.19 -2.87 -16.15
C ASP A 41 -8.67 -2.95 -16.00
N TYR A 42 -8.11 -4.07 -16.44
CA TYR A 42 -6.67 -4.27 -16.42
C TYR A 42 -6.16 -5.07 -17.61
N THR A 43 -4.90 -4.82 -17.94
CA THR A 43 -4.07 -5.72 -18.73
C THR A 43 -2.81 -6.02 -17.94
N SER A 44 -2.47 -7.28 -17.75
CA SER A 44 -1.27 -7.68 -17.02
C SER A 44 -0.41 -8.65 -17.83
N ASP A 45 0.90 -8.53 -17.65
CA ASP A 45 1.87 -9.51 -18.09
C ASP A 45 2.78 -9.93 -16.92
N LYS A 46 3.84 -10.69 -17.20
CA LYS A 46 4.77 -11.16 -16.15
C LYS A 46 5.57 -10.04 -15.48
N LYS A 47 5.59 -8.84 -16.04
CA LYS A 47 6.47 -7.72 -15.65
C LYS A 47 5.71 -6.46 -15.27
N SER A 48 4.42 -6.36 -15.57
CA SER A 48 3.64 -5.18 -15.25
C SER A 48 2.14 -5.44 -15.24
N ILE A 49 1.46 -4.61 -14.46
CA ILE A 49 0.01 -4.43 -14.47
C ILE A 49 -0.25 -3.04 -15.04
N PHE A 50 -1.19 -2.94 -15.98
CA PHE A 50 -1.76 -1.69 -16.41
C PHE A 50 -3.23 -1.66 -16.03
N ILE A 51 -3.63 -0.65 -15.27
CA ILE A 51 -4.98 -0.51 -14.71
C ILE A 51 -5.59 0.76 -15.29
N ASN A 52 -6.81 0.63 -15.82
CA ASN A 52 -7.63 1.74 -16.27
C ASN A 52 -8.89 1.78 -15.41
N SER A 53 -9.16 2.93 -14.81
CA SER A 53 -10.38 3.15 -14.04
C SER A 53 -11.23 4.23 -14.71
N GLU A 54 -12.51 3.93 -14.91
CA GLU A 54 -13.54 4.82 -15.41
C GLU A 54 -14.88 4.43 -14.79
N ASP A 55 -15.42 5.28 -13.90
CA ASP A 55 -16.67 4.99 -13.19
C ASP A 55 -16.66 3.68 -12.36
N ASP A 56 -15.46 3.26 -11.94
CA ASP A 56 -15.24 2.05 -11.16
C ASP A 56 -15.24 2.30 -9.65
N LEU A 57 -15.68 1.29 -8.90
CA LEU A 57 -15.56 1.22 -7.44
C LEU A 57 -15.21 -0.22 -7.05
N GLY A 58 -13.93 -0.46 -6.79
CA GLY A 58 -13.43 -1.81 -6.54
C GLY A 58 -11.95 -1.96 -6.86
N GLY A 59 -11.48 -3.20 -6.88
CA GLY A 59 -10.06 -3.45 -7.07
C GLY A 59 -9.64 -4.91 -7.08
N TYR A 60 -8.36 -5.10 -6.79
CA TYR A 60 -7.71 -6.40 -6.73
C TYR A 60 -6.92 -6.49 -5.43
N PHE A 61 -7.23 -7.50 -4.63
CA PHE A 61 -6.57 -7.75 -3.35
C PHE A 61 -5.62 -8.94 -3.45
N TYR A 62 -4.36 -8.72 -3.09
CA TYR A 62 -3.38 -9.78 -2.88
C TYR A 62 -3.29 -10.10 -1.40
N ARG A 63 -3.81 -11.26 -1.01
CA ARG A 63 -3.63 -11.81 0.32
C ARG A 63 -2.24 -12.41 0.45
N LEU A 64 -1.51 -12.06 1.52
CA LEU A 64 -0.26 -12.74 1.85
C LEU A 64 -0.54 -14.11 2.47
N ASP A 65 0.21 -15.13 2.04
CA ASP A 65 0.12 -16.48 2.61
C ASP A 65 0.49 -16.50 4.10
N LYS A 66 1.38 -15.60 4.51
CA LYS A 66 1.81 -15.38 5.89
C LYS A 66 1.80 -13.89 6.17
N GLU A 67 1.20 -13.52 7.31
CA GLU A 67 1.28 -12.14 7.79
C GLU A 67 2.74 -11.76 8.04
N ILE A 68 3.13 -10.57 7.60
CA ILE A 68 4.49 -10.05 7.75
C ILE A 68 4.49 -9.05 8.91
N PRO A 69 5.09 -9.36 10.07
CA PRO A 69 5.19 -8.41 11.16
C PRO A 69 5.95 -7.16 10.71
N LEU A 70 5.40 -6.00 11.04
CA LEU A 70 6.02 -4.73 10.70
C LEU A 70 7.07 -4.36 11.74
N SER A 71 8.26 -4.04 11.26
CA SER A 71 9.39 -3.54 12.06
C SER A 71 9.91 -2.23 11.47
N SER A 72 10.83 -1.55 12.16
CA SER A 72 11.48 -0.33 11.67
C SER A 72 12.21 -0.52 10.34
N ASP A 73 12.54 -1.77 10.00
CA ASP A 73 13.25 -2.12 8.77
C ASP A 73 12.29 -2.64 7.67
N SER A 74 10.98 -2.67 7.96
CA SER A 74 9.98 -3.14 7.01
C SER A 74 9.62 -2.04 6.02
N LYS A 75 9.86 -2.33 4.74
CA LYS A 75 9.65 -1.41 3.64
C LYS A 75 8.79 -2.04 2.56
N VAL A 76 7.94 -1.23 1.93
CA VAL A 76 7.25 -1.62 0.71
C VAL A 76 7.79 -0.75 -0.42
N LYS A 77 8.38 -1.39 -1.43
CA LYS A 77 8.83 -0.73 -2.65
C LYS A 77 7.79 -0.92 -3.73
N PHE A 78 7.45 0.16 -4.42
CA PHE A 78 6.59 0.10 -5.59
C PHE A 78 7.17 0.94 -6.72
N GLN A 79 7.20 0.35 -7.90
CA GLN A 79 7.59 1.01 -9.14
C GLN A 79 6.34 1.20 -9.98
N TYR A 80 6.04 2.44 -10.34
CA TYR A 80 4.80 2.79 -11.02
C TYR A 80 4.99 3.97 -11.96
N GLN A 81 4.05 4.16 -12.86
CA GLN A 81 3.96 5.31 -13.76
C GLN A 81 2.50 5.67 -13.96
N VAL A 82 2.12 6.91 -13.68
CA VAL A 82 0.80 7.41 -14.07
C VAL A 82 0.82 7.69 -15.57
N GLN A 83 -0.08 7.09 -16.32
CA GLN A 83 -0.27 7.38 -17.75
C GLN A 83 -1.33 8.47 -17.95
N GLN A 84 -2.33 8.48 -17.06
CA GLN A 84 -3.40 9.47 -17.07
C GLN A 84 -3.84 9.77 -15.64
N PHE A 85 -3.73 11.05 -15.26
CA PHE A 85 -4.33 11.56 -14.03
C PHE A 85 -5.83 11.79 -14.23
N PRO A 86 -6.66 11.63 -13.19
CA PRO A 86 -8.05 12.08 -13.22
C PRO A 86 -8.10 13.59 -13.48
N LYS A 87 -9.21 14.06 -14.05
CA LYS A 87 -9.41 15.49 -14.35
C LYS A 87 -9.50 16.35 -13.08
N VAL A 88 -9.78 15.72 -11.95
CA VAL A 88 -10.08 16.40 -10.69
C VAL A 88 -8.78 16.82 -10.01
N SER A 89 -8.76 18.04 -9.48
CA SER A 89 -7.63 18.51 -8.69
C SER A 89 -7.83 18.06 -7.24
N ILE A 90 -6.99 17.12 -6.78
CA ILE A 90 -6.96 16.71 -5.38
C ILE A 90 -6.64 17.95 -4.54
N LYS A 91 -7.62 18.44 -3.78
CA LYS A 91 -7.42 19.52 -2.81
C LYS A 91 -7.10 18.91 -1.45
N LEU A 92 -5.88 19.17 -0.98
CA LEU A 92 -5.45 18.78 0.37
C LEU A 92 -6.06 19.74 1.42
N PRO A 93 -6.48 19.26 2.61
CA PRO A 93 -6.74 17.86 2.97
C PRO A 93 -8.16 17.42 2.53
N PHE A 94 -8.22 16.27 1.84
CA PHE A 94 -9.37 15.42 1.50
C PHE A 94 -10.76 16.06 1.72
N ASP A 95 -11.10 17.04 0.89
CA ASP A 95 -12.45 17.62 0.89
C ASP A 95 -13.40 16.64 0.21
N LYS A 96 -14.40 16.15 0.97
CA LYS A 96 -15.48 15.23 0.57
C LYS A 96 -16.08 15.49 -0.82
N LYS A 97 -16.05 16.72 -1.31
CA LYS A 97 -16.61 17.09 -2.62
C LYS A 97 -15.64 16.94 -3.81
N ASN A 98 -14.37 16.70 -3.56
CA ASN A 98 -13.31 16.62 -4.58
C ASN A 98 -12.48 15.34 -4.46
N ASP A 99 -12.99 14.34 -3.73
CA ASP A 99 -12.23 13.15 -3.32
C ASP A 99 -12.28 12.04 -4.38
N ASP A 100 -12.00 12.41 -5.62
CA ASP A 100 -11.76 11.47 -6.71
C ASP A 100 -10.28 11.14 -6.74
N TYR A 101 -9.96 9.92 -6.36
CA TYR A 101 -8.57 9.50 -6.39
C TYR A 101 -8.35 8.57 -7.57
N PRO A 102 -7.17 8.67 -8.20
CA PRO A 102 -6.72 7.65 -9.13
C PRO A 102 -6.62 6.30 -8.42
N VAL A 103 -6.39 5.25 -9.22
CA VAL A 103 -5.97 3.93 -8.73
C VAL A 103 -4.97 4.08 -7.57
N ARG A 104 -5.36 3.59 -6.40
CA ARG A 104 -4.61 3.65 -5.14
C ARG A 104 -3.93 2.33 -4.87
N LEU A 105 -2.77 2.39 -4.22
CA LEU A 105 -2.15 1.22 -3.59
C LEU A 105 -2.44 1.25 -2.09
N GLY A 106 -3.24 0.32 -1.60
CA GLY A 106 -3.56 0.11 -0.19
C GLY A 106 -2.69 -0.97 0.44
N LEU A 107 -2.16 -0.69 1.63
CA LEU A 107 -1.59 -1.70 2.52
C LEU A 107 -2.61 -2.07 3.59
N VAL A 108 -2.97 -3.35 3.67
CA VAL A 108 -3.95 -3.83 4.66
C VAL A 108 -3.20 -4.30 5.91
N ILE A 109 -3.42 -3.61 7.02
CA ILE A 109 -2.69 -3.79 8.27
C ILE A 109 -3.57 -4.50 9.29
N GLY A 110 -3.05 -5.56 9.88
CA GLY A 110 -3.64 -6.30 10.99
C GLY A 110 -2.90 -6.05 12.29
N GLY A 111 -3.47 -6.54 13.39
CA GLY A 111 -2.92 -6.35 14.74
C GLY A 111 -3.17 -4.93 15.31
N GLY A 112 -2.97 -4.76 16.61
CA GLY A 112 -3.32 -3.51 17.32
C GLY A 112 -4.81 -3.37 17.68
N GLU A 113 -5.26 -2.14 17.88
CA GLU A 113 -6.68 -1.82 18.11
C GLU A 113 -7.49 -2.04 16.81
N GLU A 114 -8.56 -2.81 16.91
CA GLU A 114 -9.40 -3.15 15.75
C GLU A 114 -10.16 -1.91 15.29
N ALA A 115 -10.00 -1.52 14.03
CA ALA A 115 -10.87 -0.50 13.48
C ALA A 115 -12.20 -1.10 13.05
N ASP A 116 -13.22 -0.25 13.07
CA ASP A 116 -14.57 -0.59 12.63
C ASP A 116 -14.63 -0.63 11.10
N ILE A 117 -14.08 -1.71 10.54
CA ILE A 117 -14.12 -1.97 9.10
C ILE A 117 -15.46 -2.64 8.76
N PRO A 118 -16.23 -2.10 7.80
CA PRO A 118 -17.48 -2.71 7.36
C PRO A 118 -17.30 -4.20 7.02
N SER A 119 -18.22 -5.04 7.49
CA SER A 119 -18.19 -6.49 7.25
C SER A 119 -18.10 -6.84 5.76
N ALA A 120 -18.71 -6.02 4.91
CA ALA A 120 -18.68 -6.16 3.46
C ALA A 120 -17.27 -5.91 2.89
N VAL A 121 -16.44 -5.09 3.51
CA VAL A 121 -15.01 -4.93 3.16
C VAL A 121 -14.24 -6.17 3.62
N LYS A 122 -14.39 -6.58 4.90
CA LYS A 122 -13.69 -7.75 5.46
C LYS A 122 -13.97 -9.03 4.63
N SER A 123 -15.24 -9.25 4.27
CA SER A 123 -15.66 -10.39 3.44
C SER A 123 -15.03 -10.37 2.05
N ARG A 124 -14.96 -9.19 1.39
CA ARG A 124 -14.31 -9.04 0.08
C ARG A 124 -12.81 -9.27 0.14
N LEU A 125 -12.15 -8.96 1.25
CA LEU A 125 -10.73 -9.25 1.41
C LEU A 125 -10.46 -10.73 1.75
N GLY A 126 -11.50 -11.49 2.11
CA GLY A 126 -11.37 -12.90 2.47
C GLY A 126 -10.45 -13.12 3.68
N LEU A 127 -10.38 -12.15 4.59
CA LEU A 127 -9.54 -12.18 5.78
C LEU A 127 -10.37 -12.52 7.01
N SER A 128 -9.86 -13.44 7.83
CA SER A 128 -10.40 -13.76 9.15
C SER A 128 -9.73 -12.97 10.28
N THR A 129 -8.58 -12.34 10.00
CA THR A 129 -7.82 -11.53 10.96
C THR A 129 -8.47 -10.16 11.14
N LYS A 130 -8.35 -9.61 12.36
CA LYS A 130 -8.74 -8.22 12.65
C LYS A 130 -7.87 -7.26 11.85
N ILE A 131 -8.50 -6.37 11.12
CA ILE A 131 -7.83 -5.30 10.38
C ILE A 131 -7.84 -4.06 11.27
N SER A 132 -6.67 -3.48 11.51
CA SER A 132 -6.57 -2.23 12.25
C SER A 132 -6.67 -1.04 11.31
N ASN A 133 -5.98 -1.04 10.17
CA ASN A 133 -6.04 0.08 9.24
C ASN A 133 -5.78 -0.36 7.79
N VAL A 134 -6.15 0.51 6.85
CA VAL A 134 -5.72 0.46 5.46
C VAL A 134 -5.00 1.76 5.11
N LEU A 135 -3.73 1.66 4.72
CA LEU A 135 -2.91 2.80 4.33
C LEU A 135 -2.88 2.90 2.81
N TYR A 136 -3.62 3.84 2.24
CA TYR A 136 -3.73 4.05 0.81
C TYR A 136 -2.76 5.10 0.32
N PHE A 137 -2.13 4.82 -0.81
CA PHE A 137 -1.28 5.74 -1.53
C PHE A 137 -1.89 6.06 -2.88
N ALA A 138 -2.22 7.33 -3.09
CA ALA A 138 -2.77 7.83 -4.33
C ALA A 138 -1.73 8.71 -5.05
N PRO A 139 -1.30 8.37 -6.26
CA PRO A 139 -0.41 9.23 -7.03
C PRO A 139 -1.14 10.47 -7.53
N ALA A 140 -0.63 11.66 -7.23
CA ALA A 140 -1.28 12.92 -7.59
C ALA A 140 -0.31 13.90 -8.23
N LYS A 141 -0.84 14.70 -9.16
CA LYS A 141 -0.11 15.84 -9.72
C LYS A 141 -0.18 17.01 -8.74
N VAL A 142 0.73 17.02 -7.78
CA VAL A 142 0.90 18.11 -6.79
C VAL A 142 2.21 18.86 -7.03
N SER A 143 2.23 20.16 -6.71
CA SER A 143 3.43 21.00 -6.82
C SER A 143 4.47 20.73 -5.72
N GLU A 144 4.02 20.14 -4.61
CA GLU A 144 4.84 19.88 -3.43
C GLU A 144 5.58 18.55 -3.57
N LYS A 145 6.85 18.51 -3.13
CA LYS A 145 7.70 17.31 -3.27
C LYS A 145 7.50 16.28 -2.16
N ASN A 146 6.76 16.63 -1.11
CA ASN A 146 6.61 15.79 0.08
C ASN A 146 5.33 14.95 0.00
N ILE A 147 5.35 13.82 0.69
CA ILE A 147 4.15 13.00 0.89
C ILE A 147 3.34 13.58 2.03
N PHE A 148 2.04 13.69 1.80
CA PHE A 148 1.07 14.14 2.79
C PHE A 148 0.13 12.99 3.10
N CYS A 149 0.02 12.64 4.38
CA CYS A 149 -0.91 11.63 4.85
C CYS A 149 -1.88 12.24 5.85
N GLY A 150 -3.11 11.74 5.86
CA GLY A 150 -4.12 12.11 6.83
C GLY A 150 -5.19 11.03 6.96
N ASP A 151 -5.96 11.09 8.04
CA ASP A 151 -7.11 10.23 8.22
C ASP A 151 -8.14 10.47 7.10
N SER A 152 -8.80 9.39 6.68
CA SER A 152 -9.94 9.48 5.78
C SER A 152 -11.08 10.26 6.44
N PRO A 153 -11.69 11.23 5.76
CA PRO A 153 -12.88 11.91 6.26
C PRO A 153 -14.13 11.00 6.20
N HIS A 154 -14.05 9.88 5.48
CA HIS A 154 -15.17 8.98 5.20
C HIS A 154 -15.20 7.78 6.15
N ASN A 155 -14.05 7.37 6.68
CA ASN A 155 -13.94 6.19 7.51
C ASN A 155 -12.76 6.27 8.48
N ASN A 156 -12.91 5.71 9.68
CA ASN A 156 -11.92 5.78 10.75
C ASN A 156 -10.76 4.78 10.60
N TYR A 157 -10.84 3.89 9.60
CA TYR A 157 -9.91 2.79 9.36
C TYR A 157 -8.95 3.04 8.19
N ALA A 158 -9.19 4.04 7.34
CA ALA A 158 -8.28 4.35 6.24
C ALA A 158 -7.47 5.61 6.51
N ILE A 159 -6.21 5.53 6.12
CA ILE A 159 -5.31 6.67 6.04
C ILE A 159 -5.03 6.88 4.56
N TYR A 160 -5.23 8.10 4.08
CA TYR A 160 -4.90 8.49 2.71
C TYR A 160 -3.58 9.23 2.69
N CYS A 161 -2.69 8.78 1.82
CA CYS A 161 -1.42 9.40 1.53
C CYS A 161 -1.38 9.82 0.06
N VAL A 162 -1.03 11.07 -0.18
CA VAL A 162 -0.78 11.59 -1.52
C VAL A 162 0.69 11.41 -1.85
N LEU A 163 0.94 10.73 -2.96
CA LEU A 163 2.26 10.58 -3.55
C LEU A 163 2.44 11.61 -4.67
N PRO A 164 3.35 12.59 -4.52
CA PRO A 164 3.70 13.47 -5.62
C PRO A 164 4.17 12.68 -6.83
N SER A 165 3.49 12.86 -7.95
CA SER A 165 3.73 12.10 -9.16
C SER A 165 3.54 12.97 -10.41
N ASP A 166 4.10 12.47 -11.50
CA ASP A 166 3.96 13.02 -12.84
C ASP A 166 3.81 11.84 -13.83
N LEU A 167 3.98 12.10 -15.13
CA LEU A 167 3.87 11.05 -16.15
C LEU A 167 5.15 10.22 -16.31
N SER A 168 6.21 10.51 -15.56
CA SER A 168 7.45 9.72 -15.58
C SER A 168 7.34 8.51 -14.65
N GLN A 169 8.14 7.48 -14.92
CA GLN A 169 8.25 6.35 -14.03
C GLN A 169 8.84 6.80 -12.69
N LYS A 170 8.19 6.39 -11.60
CA LYS A 170 8.62 6.63 -10.22
C LYS A 170 8.92 5.31 -9.54
N GLU A 171 9.92 5.33 -8.67
CA GLU A 171 10.12 4.31 -7.66
C GLU A 171 9.91 4.97 -6.31
N PHE A 172 9.17 4.29 -5.45
CA PHE A 172 8.94 4.75 -4.11
C PHE A 172 9.21 3.63 -3.11
N GLU A 173 9.92 3.98 -2.06
CA GLU A 173 10.20 3.12 -0.93
C GLU A 173 9.44 3.66 0.29
N LEU A 174 8.49 2.87 0.77
CA LEU A 174 7.65 3.20 1.90
C LEU A 174 8.17 2.58 3.18
N ASP A 175 8.49 3.39 4.18
CA ASP A 175 8.62 2.96 5.57
C ASP A 175 7.21 2.86 6.20
N VAL A 176 6.62 1.67 6.18
CA VAL A 176 5.22 1.46 6.57
C VAL A 176 4.97 1.94 8.01
N LEU A 177 5.88 1.63 8.95
CA LEU A 177 5.70 2.00 10.35
C LEU A 177 5.82 3.50 10.58
N LYS A 178 6.70 4.21 9.86
CA LYS A 178 6.84 5.66 10.01
C LYS A 178 5.52 6.37 9.75
N TYR A 179 4.82 6.04 8.67
CA TYR A 179 3.56 6.68 8.30
C TYR A 179 2.41 6.23 9.19
N LEU A 180 2.36 4.94 9.56
CA LEU A 180 1.38 4.46 10.53
C LEU A 180 1.51 5.22 11.87
N LYS A 181 2.73 5.36 12.42
CA LYS A 181 2.99 6.09 13.67
C LYS A 181 2.67 7.59 13.60
N GLN A 182 2.79 8.20 12.42
CA GLN A 182 2.46 9.62 12.25
C GLN A 182 0.96 9.91 12.36
N VAL A 183 0.12 8.94 11.99
CA VAL A 183 -1.33 9.15 11.87
C VAL A 183 -2.12 8.43 12.97
N LYS A 184 -1.66 7.24 13.39
CA LYS A 184 -2.27 6.45 14.48
C LYS A 184 -1.16 5.97 15.42
N ASN A 185 -1.39 5.99 16.73
CA ASN A 185 -0.49 5.39 17.72
C ASN A 185 -0.55 3.85 17.68
N LEU A 186 -0.32 3.23 16.52
CA LEU A 186 -0.26 1.78 16.36
C LEU A 186 1.01 1.23 17.03
N ASP A 187 0.85 0.13 17.76
CA ASP A 187 1.96 -0.53 18.44
C ASP A 187 2.76 -1.45 17.49
N TYR A 188 3.85 -2.02 18.00
CA TYR A 188 4.75 -2.91 17.26
C TYR A 188 4.17 -4.32 16.98
N SER A 189 2.91 -4.59 17.33
CA SER A 189 2.22 -5.86 17.02
C SER A 189 1.60 -5.88 15.62
N ALA A 190 1.65 -4.75 14.90
CA ALA A 190 1.06 -4.63 13.58
C ALA A 190 1.71 -5.58 12.55
N SER A 191 0.89 -6.14 11.67
CA SER A 191 1.31 -7.02 10.58
C SER A 191 0.72 -6.57 9.24
N LEU A 192 1.47 -6.75 8.16
CA LEU A 192 0.94 -6.61 6.81
C LEU A 192 0.19 -7.91 6.46
N LEU A 193 -1.09 -7.78 6.13
CA LEU A 193 -1.97 -8.89 5.74
C LEU A 193 -2.04 -9.08 4.22
N GLY A 194 -1.85 -7.99 3.48
CA GLY A 194 -2.00 -7.98 2.04
C GLY A 194 -1.91 -6.60 1.45
N LEU A 195 -2.03 -6.55 0.12
CA LEU A 195 -2.02 -5.32 -0.65
C LEU A 195 -3.26 -5.23 -1.49
N TRP A 196 -3.78 -4.03 -1.67
CA TRP A 196 -5.00 -3.77 -2.40
C TRP A 196 -4.74 -2.71 -3.46
N ILE A 197 -4.98 -3.03 -4.72
CA ILE A 197 -5.05 -2.00 -5.76
C ILE A 197 -6.52 -1.62 -5.90
N PHE A 198 -6.87 -0.38 -5.59
CA PHE A 198 -8.26 0.08 -5.45
C PHE A 198 -8.53 1.32 -6.31
N ALA A 199 -9.63 1.30 -7.06
CA ALA A 199 -10.15 2.45 -7.78
C ALA A 199 -11.48 2.90 -7.16
N ASP A 200 -11.67 4.22 -7.18
CA ASP A 200 -12.78 4.94 -6.58
C ASP A 200 -12.96 6.21 -7.41
N THR A 201 -13.54 6.01 -8.60
CA THR A 201 -13.73 7.02 -9.64
C THR A 201 -15.21 7.22 -9.95
N ASP A 202 -16.07 6.90 -8.99
CA ASP A 202 -17.48 6.63 -9.18
C ASP A 202 -18.38 7.89 -9.17
N ASP A 203 -17.83 9.03 -8.78
CA ASP A 203 -18.56 10.30 -8.61
C ASP A 203 -18.16 11.42 -9.60
N SER A 204 -17.26 11.16 -10.57
CA SER A 204 -16.61 12.26 -11.32
C SER A 204 -16.46 12.15 -12.84
N GLU A 205 -16.96 11.09 -13.46
CA GLU A 205 -16.68 10.80 -14.89
C GLU A 205 -15.16 10.84 -15.19
N SER A 206 -14.32 10.64 -14.18
CA SER A 206 -12.88 10.78 -14.28
C SER A 206 -12.25 9.47 -14.69
N LYS A 207 -11.22 9.57 -15.54
CA LYS A 207 -10.43 8.42 -15.98
C LYS A 207 -9.05 8.49 -15.37
N SER A 208 -8.55 7.38 -14.89
CA SER A 208 -7.15 7.26 -14.48
C SER A 208 -6.53 5.99 -15.04
N SER A 209 -5.25 6.09 -15.38
CA SER A 209 -4.47 4.96 -15.85
C SER A 209 -3.14 4.91 -15.14
N VAL A 210 -2.84 3.78 -14.50
CA VAL A 210 -1.59 3.55 -13.78
C VAL A 210 -0.95 2.25 -14.26
N LYS A 211 0.33 2.34 -14.61
CA LYS A 211 1.18 1.17 -14.83
C LYS A 211 1.96 0.88 -13.56
N ILE A 212 1.97 -0.37 -13.12
CA ILE A 212 2.73 -0.88 -12.00
C ILE A 212 3.69 -1.91 -12.54
N ASN A 213 4.98 -1.74 -12.27
CA ASN A 213 6.05 -2.59 -12.79
C ASN A 213 6.61 -3.53 -11.74
N ASN A 214 6.56 -3.14 -10.46
CA ASN A 214 7.06 -3.95 -9.38
C ASN A 214 6.37 -3.58 -8.08
N ILE A 215 6.10 -4.60 -7.26
CA ILE A 215 5.77 -4.42 -5.86
C ILE A 215 6.60 -5.42 -5.05
N GLU A 216 7.41 -4.91 -4.15
CA GLU A 216 8.31 -5.70 -3.31
C GLU A 216 8.10 -5.33 -1.84
N ILE A 217 7.96 -6.33 -0.99
CA ILE A 217 7.95 -6.17 0.46
C ILE A 217 9.32 -6.60 0.98
N VAL A 218 10.06 -5.66 1.54
CA VAL A 218 11.34 -5.91 2.20
C VAL A 218 11.07 -5.95 3.69
N SER A 219 11.37 -7.07 4.35
CA SER A 219 11.33 -7.13 5.81
C SER A 219 12.62 -7.74 6.34
N ALA A 220 13.02 -7.34 7.55
CA ALA A 220 14.10 -8.02 8.26
C ALA A 220 13.69 -9.49 8.43
N ALA A 221 14.59 -10.44 8.10
CA ALA A 221 14.32 -11.83 8.41
C ALA A 221 14.09 -11.95 9.92
N LYS A 222 13.02 -12.66 10.32
CA LYS A 222 12.89 -13.10 11.72
C LYS A 222 14.18 -13.87 12.03
N SER A 223 14.99 -13.37 12.98
CA SER A 223 16.07 -14.17 13.53
C SER A 223 15.43 -15.44 14.09
N SER A 224 15.72 -16.59 13.49
CA SER A 224 15.44 -17.87 14.13
C SER A 224 16.20 -17.85 15.45
N LYS A 225 15.46 -17.77 16.57
CA LYS A 225 16.02 -18.01 17.89
C LYS A 225 16.44 -19.47 18.00
#